data_AF-A0A060BWU9-F1
#
_entry.id   AF-A0A060BWU9-F1
#
_cell.length_a   1.000
_cell.length_b   1.000
_cell.length_c   1.000
_cell.angle_alpha   90.00
_cell.angle_beta   90.00
_cell.angle_gamma   90.00
#
_symmetry.space_group_name_H-M   'P 1'
#
loop_
_entity.id
_entity.type
_entity.pdbx_description
1 polymer ?
#
loop_
_entity_poly.entity_id
_entity_poly.type
_entity_poly.pdbx_seq_one_letter_code
_entity_poly.pdbx_strand_id
1 'polypeptide(L)'
;MIKAGAHVRARHGLMLVAPDTSPRGAGVPGEDDDWDFGTGAGFYLDATREPWARHYRMESYVTQELFDLVTHSLPGDAARAGIFGHSMGGHGALVLALRHRDRFRSVSAFAPIAAPTRCPWGHKAFAGYLGEDR
;
A
#
# COMPACT_ATOMS: atom_id res chain seq x y z
N MET A 1 -3.93 -6.27 -14.24
CA MET A 1 -3.20 -5.27 -15.07
C MET A 1 -2.18 -4.58 -14.16
N ILE A 2 -0.87 -4.71 -14.40
CA ILE A 2 0.13 -3.94 -13.64
C ILE A 2 0.12 -2.50 -14.21
N LYS A 3 -0.35 -1.55 -13.40
CA LYS A 3 -0.38 -0.12 -13.78
C LYS A 3 1.04 0.40 -14.06
N ALA A 4 1.15 1.44 -14.89
CA ALA A 4 2.40 2.13 -15.22
C ALA A 4 3.48 1.30 -15.96
N GLY A 5 3.08 0.23 -16.66
CA GLY A 5 3.98 -0.41 -17.64
C GLY A 5 5.22 -1.09 -17.07
N ALA A 6 5.18 -1.55 -15.81
CA ALA A 6 6.35 -2.11 -15.12
C ALA A 6 6.84 -3.49 -15.64
N HIS A 7 6.36 -3.95 -16.80
CA HIS A 7 6.74 -5.23 -17.42
C HIS A 7 8.17 -5.26 -18.00
N VAL A 8 8.87 -4.13 -18.08
CA VAL A 8 10.17 -3.99 -18.80
C VAL A 8 11.41 -4.37 -17.96
N ARG A 9 11.29 -5.23 -16.92
CA ARG A 9 12.40 -5.46 -15.96
C ARG A 9 13.15 -6.79 -16.06
N ALA A 10 12.77 -7.70 -16.96
CA ALA A 10 13.48 -8.98 -17.17
C ALA A 10 14.99 -8.82 -17.48
N ARG A 11 15.43 -7.67 -18.01
CA ARG A 11 16.85 -7.42 -18.37
C ARG A 11 17.76 -7.05 -17.20
N HIS A 12 17.20 -6.68 -16.05
CA HIS A 12 17.98 -6.12 -14.93
C HIS A 12 18.13 -7.07 -13.73
N GLY A 13 17.66 -8.33 -13.86
CA GLY A 13 17.69 -9.28 -12.74
C GLY A 13 16.85 -8.82 -11.55
N LEU A 14 15.80 -8.03 -11.79
CA LEU A 14 14.91 -7.52 -10.75
C LEU A 14 13.65 -8.38 -10.67
N MET A 15 13.32 -8.82 -9.45
CA MET A 15 11.97 -9.29 -9.13
C MET A 15 11.03 -8.09 -9.02
N LEU A 16 9.84 -8.19 -9.62
CA LEU A 16 8.78 -7.22 -9.43
C LEU A 16 7.61 -7.90 -8.70
N VAL A 17 7.30 -7.38 -7.52
CA VAL A 17 6.14 -7.80 -6.73
C VAL A 17 5.07 -6.71 -6.84
N ALA A 18 3.86 -7.10 -7.25
CA ALA A 18 2.73 -6.19 -7.44
C ALA A 18 1.54 -6.70 -6.63
N PRO A 19 1.42 -6.32 -5.35
CA PRO A 19 0.29 -6.73 -4.51
C PRO A 19 -1.02 -6.07 -4.94
N ASP A 20 -2.12 -6.59 -4.41
CA ASP A 20 -3.42 -5.94 -4.48
C ASP A 20 -3.47 -4.67 -3.59
N THR A 21 -4.53 -3.88 -3.71
CA THR A 21 -4.64 -2.54 -3.09
C THR A 21 -5.53 -2.47 -1.85
N SER A 22 -6.15 -3.59 -1.48
CA SER A 22 -6.99 -3.77 -0.29
C SER A 22 -7.12 -5.26 0.01
N PRO A 23 -7.64 -5.65 1.19
CA PRO A 23 -8.25 -6.98 1.35
C PRO A 23 -9.35 -7.21 0.30
N ARG A 24 -9.65 -8.48 0.04
CA ARG A 24 -10.72 -8.92 -0.87
C ARG A 24 -11.66 -9.87 -0.15
N GLY A 25 -12.96 -9.67 -0.32
CA GLY A 25 -13.98 -10.49 0.34
C GLY A 25 -13.97 -10.36 1.86
N ALA A 26 -13.71 -9.16 2.39
CA ALA A 26 -13.68 -8.92 3.83
C ALA A 26 -15.10 -8.96 4.45
N GLY A 27 -16.14 -8.77 3.63
CA GLY A 27 -17.54 -8.77 4.06
C GLY A 27 -17.88 -7.56 4.93
N VAL A 28 -17.14 -6.46 4.78
CA VAL A 28 -17.31 -5.25 5.59
C VAL A 28 -18.45 -4.41 4.99
N PRO A 29 -19.50 -4.05 5.77
CA PRO A 29 -20.56 -3.20 5.26
C PRO A 29 -20.03 -1.89 4.68
N GLY A 30 -20.41 -1.59 3.44
CA GLY A 30 -19.99 -0.40 2.71
C GLY A 30 -18.63 -0.48 2.04
N GLU A 31 -17.95 -1.63 2.03
CA GLU A 31 -16.64 -1.76 1.39
C GLU A 31 -16.68 -1.61 -0.14
N ASP A 32 -17.82 -1.86 -0.76
CA ASP A 32 -18.00 -1.82 -2.22
C ASP A 32 -18.91 -0.65 -2.68
N ASP A 33 -19.30 0.25 -1.77
CA ASP A 33 -20.25 1.34 -2.07
C ASP A 33 -19.62 2.45 -2.92
N ASP A 34 -18.32 2.73 -2.71
CA ASP A 34 -17.58 3.81 -3.36
C ASP A 34 -16.24 3.32 -3.91
N TRP A 35 -15.79 3.91 -5.02
CA TRP A 35 -14.51 3.55 -5.64
C TRP A 35 -13.28 4.06 -4.87
N ASP A 36 -13.46 5.07 -4.02
CA ASP A 36 -12.40 5.80 -3.33
C ASP A 36 -12.33 5.45 -1.83
N PHE A 37 -13.06 4.43 -1.38
CA PHE A 37 -13.01 3.92 -0.01
C PHE A 37 -13.36 2.43 0.01
N GLY A 38 -12.79 1.67 0.94
CA GLY A 38 -13.03 0.23 1.00
C GLY A 38 -12.23 -0.55 -0.06
N THR A 39 -12.90 -1.47 -0.75
CA THR A 39 -12.35 -2.40 -1.74
C THR A 39 -11.64 -1.65 -2.87
N GLY A 40 -10.35 -1.96 -3.06
CA GLY A 40 -9.48 -1.27 -4.01
C GLY A 40 -8.81 0.00 -3.46
N ALA A 41 -9.20 0.48 -2.27
CA ALA A 41 -8.84 1.78 -1.71
C ALA A 41 -8.28 1.71 -0.28
N GLY A 42 -7.51 0.68 0.06
CA GLY A 42 -7.02 0.44 1.44
C GLY A 42 -5.94 1.42 1.95
N PHE A 43 -5.54 2.40 1.15
CA PHE A 43 -4.67 3.54 1.52
C PHE A 43 -3.30 3.23 2.14
N TYR A 44 -2.85 1.97 2.15
CA TYR A 44 -1.56 1.52 2.69
C TYR A 44 -1.33 1.93 4.15
N LEU A 45 -2.39 1.84 4.95
CA LEU A 45 -2.39 2.04 6.40
C LEU A 45 -2.95 0.81 7.10
N ASP A 46 -2.79 0.76 8.42
CA ASP A 46 -3.53 -0.14 9.29
C ASP A 46 -4.69 0.64 9.93
N ALA A 47 -5.92 0.28 9.57
CA ALA A 47 -7.12 0.89 10.10
C ALA A 47 -7.27 0.61 11.60
N THR A 48 -7.76 1.61 12.34
CA THR A 48 -8.03 1.52 13.78
C THR A 48 -9.52 1.56 14.10
N ARG A 49 -10.35 2.02 13.14
CA ARG A 49 -11.81 2.07 13.28
C ARG A 49 -12.44 0.74 12.89
N GLU A 50 -13.31 0.24 13.77
CA GLU A 50 -14.25 -0.83 13.41
C GLU A 50 -15.27 -0.32 12.38
N PRO A 51 -15.73 -1.16 11.45
CA PRO A 51 -15.36 -2.59 11.25
C PRO A 51 -14.04 -2.80 10.48
N TRP A 52 -13.42 -1.75 9.94
CA TRP A 52 -12.28 -1.82 9.03
C TRP A 52 -11.02 -2.42 9.64
N ALA A 53 -10.76 -2.16 10.93
CA ALA A 53 -9.56 -2.59 11.66
C ALA A 53 -9.28 -4.11 11.60
N ARG A 54 -10.31 -4.93 11.34
CA ARG A 54 -10.21 -6.39 11.22
C ARG A 54 -9.46 -6.85 9.97
N HIS A 55 -9.57 -6.11 8.88
CA HIS A 55 -9.12 -6.56 7.55
C HIS A 55 -8.25 -5.53 6.82
N TYR A 56 -8.45 -4.24 7.05
CA TYR A 56 -7.75 -3.16 6.35
C TYR A 56 -6.40 -2.86 7.01
N ARG A 57 -5.48 -3.82 6.89
CA ARG A 57 -4.14 -3.79 7.49
C ARG A 57 -3.05 -3.78 6.42
N MET A 58 -3.15 -2.83 5.48
CA MET A 58 -2.33 -2.81 4.27
C MET A 58 -0.88 -2.40 4.56
N GLU A 59 -0.63 -1.61 5.61
CA GLU A 59 0.74 -1.31 6.04
C GLU A 59 1.41 -2.59 6.56
N SER A 60 0.76 -3.29 7.49
CA SER A 60 1.27 -4.57 8.01
C SER A 60 1.44 -5.61 6.90
N TYR A 61 0.45 -5.75 6.01
CA TYR A 61 0.52 -6.70 4.89
C TYR A 61 1.72 -6.44 3.99
N VAL A 62 1.93 -5.19 3.54
CA VAL A 62 3.02 -4.88 2.60
C VAL A 62 4.39 -4.96 3.28
N THR A 63 4.51 -4.43 4.50
CA THR A 63 5.81 -4.26 5.16
C THR A 63 6.26 -5.47 5.93
N GLN A 64 5.37 -6.34 6.38
CA GLN A 64 5.70 -7.53 7.15
C GLN A 64 5.38 -8.78 6.35
N GLU A 65 4.10 -9.15 6.22
CA GLU A 65 3.69 -10.44 5.65
C GLU A 65 4.23 -10.66 4.23
N LEU A 66 3.97 -9.73 3.31
CA LEU A 66 4.40 -9.84 1.93
C LEU A 66 5.91 -9.70 1.78
N PHE A 67 6.52 -8.76 2.51
CA PHE A 67 7.97 -8.57 2.47
C PHE A 67 8.68 -9.84 2.93
N ASP A 68 8.25 -10.41 4.04
CA ASP A 68 8.87 -11.59 4.64
C ASP A 68 8.62 -12.81 3.73
N LEU A 69 7.42 -12.98 3.16
CA LEU A 69 7.14 -14.02 2.16
C LEU A 69 8.07 -13.92 0.94
N VAL A 70 8.28 -12.71 0.40
CA VAL A 70 9.11 -12.49 -0.78
C VAL A 70 10.60 -12.72 -0.50
N THR A 71 11.06 -12.42 0.71
CA THR A 71 12.49 -12.45 1.06
C THR A 71 12.92 -13.75 1.73
N HIS A 72 11.99 -14.53 2.30
CA HIS A 72 12.30 -15.81 2.95
C HIS A 72 11.82 -17.02 2.14
N SER A 73 10.69 -16.91 1.45
CA SER A 73 10.09 -18.04 0.72
C SER A 73 10.31 -17.97 -0.79
N LEU A 74 10.66 -16.80 -1.31
CA LEU A 74 10.97 -16.54 -2.71
C LEU A 74 12.42 -16.03 -2.84
N PRO A 75 13.01 -15.98 -4.05
CA PRO A 75 14.40 -15.54 -4.23
C PRO A 75 14.62 -14.02 -4.10
N GLY A 76 13.74 -13.31 -3.37
CA GLY A 76 13.92 -11.89 -3.08
C GLY A 76 15.05 -11.66 -2.09
N ASP A 77 15.79 -10.55 -2.23
CA ASP A 77 16.86 -10.17 -1.32
C ASP A 77 16.43 -9.00 -0.43
N ALA A 78 16.27 -9.26 0.87
CA ALA A 78 15.86 -8.28 1.86
C ALA A 78 16.80 -7.07 1.94
N ALA A 79 18.10 -7.24 1.68
CA ALA A 79 19.08 -6.15 1.75
C ALA A 79 19.01 -5.19 0.56
N ARG A 80 18.34 -5.60 -0.55
CA ARG A 80 18.26 -4.89 -1.83
C ARG A 80 16.82 -4.56 -2.25
N ALA A 81 15.89 -4.53 -1.31
CA ALA A 81 14.50 -4.16 -1.59
C ALA A 81 14.36 -2.64 -1.83
N GLY A 82 13.54 -2.28 -2.83
CA GLY A 82 13.09 -0.91 -3.08
C GLY A 82 11.59 -0.90 -3.30
N ILE A 83 10.94 0.24 -3.06
CA ILE A 83 9.49 0.39 -3.18
C ILE A 83 9.14 1.55 -4.10
N PHE A 84 8.09 1.38 -4.90
CA PHE A 84 7.55 2.45 -5.72
C PHE A 84 6.08 2.23 -5.98
N GLY A 85 5.37 3.28 -6.38
CA GLY A 85 3.96 3.15 -6.69
C GLY A 85 3.38 4.35 -7.43
N HIS A 86 2.10 4.24 -7.77
CA HIS A 86 1.36 5.26 -8.51
C HIS A 86 0.16 5.76 -7.70
N SER A 87 -0.09 7.08 -7.67
CA SER A 87 -1.25 7.68 -7.00
C SER A 87 -1.34 7.28 -5.52
N MET A 88 -2.40 6.59 -5.08
CA MET A 88 -2.50 5.98 -3.75
C MET A 88 -1.32 5.05 -3.44
N GLY A 89 -0.84 4.28 -4.43
CA GLY A 89 0.38 3.46 -4.28
C GLY A 89 1.65 4.30 -4.17
N GLY A 90 1.68 5.49 -4.76
CA GLY A 90 2.77 6.44 -4.59
C GLY A 90 2.79 7.03 -3.19
N HIS A 91 1.61 7.31 -2.62
CA HIS A 91 1.46 7.64 -1.21
C HIS A 91 2.00 6.52 -0.30
N GLY A 92 1.53 5.29 -0.51
CA GLY A 92 2.00 4.12 0.23
C GLY A 92 3.51 3.95 0.13
N ALA A 93 4.09 4.01 -1.07
CA ALA A 93 5.54 3.88 -1.26
C ALA A 93 6.33 4.92 -0.44
N LEU A 94 5.93 6.19 -0.49
CA LEU A 94 6.60 7.26 0.26
C LEU A 94 6.46 7.09 1.77
N VAL A 95 5.25 6.80 2.27
CA VAL A 95 4.99 6.65 3.71
C VAL A 95 5.71 5.42 4.27
N LEU A 96 5.59 4.27 3.61
CA LEU A 96 6.19 3.03 4.08
C LEU A 96 7.72 3.09 4.05
N ALA A 97 8.33 3.70 3.02
CA ALA A 97 9.78 3.89 2.99
C ALA A 97 10.28 4.82 4.12
N LEU A 98 9.51 5.83 4.51
CA LEU A 98 9.88 6.74 5.60
C LEU A 98 9.69 6.14 7.00
N ARG A 99 8.66 5.31 7.18
CA ARG A 99 8.34 4.62 8.44
C ARG A 99 9.21 3.37 8.68
N HIS A 100 9.54 2.63 7.62
CA HIS A 100 10.28 1.36 7.65
C HIS A 100 11.61 1.49 6.90
N ARG A 101 12.45 2.44 7.34
CA ARG A 101 13.68 2.85 6.63
C ARG A 101 14.72 1.74 6.50
N ASP A 102 14.66 0.75 7.38
CA ASP A 102 15.49 -0.44 7.38
C ASP A 102 15.09 -1.44 6.28
N ARG A 103 13.84 -1.39 5.79
CA ARG A 103 13.33 -2.33 4.78
C ARG A 103 13.58 -1.89 3.34
N PHE A 104 13.60 -0.59 3.05
CA PHE A 104 13.64 -0.09 1.68
C PHE A 104 14.86 0.80 1.41
N ARG A 105 15.72 0.38 0.47
CA ARG A 105 16.95 1.10 0.07
C ARG A 105 16.68 2.27 -0.88
N SER A 106 15.57 2.23 -1.59
CA SER A 106 15.17 3.28 -2.52
C SER A 106 13.66 3.39 -2.58
N VAL A 107 13.21 4.61 -2.87
CA VAL A 107 11.80 4.91 -3.09
C VAL A 107 11.62 5.81 -4.31
N SER A 108 10.61 5.53 -5.11
CA SER A 108 10.13 6.45 -6.16
C SER A 108 8.61 6.43 -6.25
N ALA A 109 8.02 7.40 -6.94
CA ALA A 109 6.58 7.44 -7.11
C ALA A 109 6.18 8.13 -8.43
N PHE A 110 5.05 7.69 -8.98
CA PHE A 110 4.40 8.31 -10.13
C PHE A 110 3.10 8.97 -9.69
N ALA A 111 2.98 10.29 -9.87
CA ALA A 111 1.81 11.08 -9.47
C ALA A 111 1.28 10.75 -8.05
N PRO A 112 2.13 10.77 -6.99
CA PRO A 112 1.72 10.37 -5.65
C PRO A 112 0.66 11.30 -5.04
N ILE A 113 -0.20 10.76 -4.18
CA ILE A 113 -0.95 11.57 -3.21
C ILE A 113 0.03 12.01 -2.10
N ALA A 114 0.81 13.05 -2.36
CA ALA A 114 1.92 13.46 -1.49
C ALA A 114 1.47 14.13 -0.18
N ALA A 115 0.27 14.73 -0.14
CA ALA A 115 -0.28 15.42 1.02
C ALA A 115 -1.74 14.99 1.27
N PRO A 116 -1.98 13.73 1.70
CA PRO A 116 -3.33 13.18 1.86
C PRO A 116 -4.17 13.93 2.91
N THR A 117 -3.53 14.54 3.91
CA THR A 117 -4.22 15.40 4.88
C THR A 117 -4.75 16.71 4.30
N ARG A 118 -4.43 17.02 3.04
CA ARG A 118 -4.79 18.25 2.31
C ARG A 118 -5.56 17.97 1.00
N CYS A 119 -6.10 16.76 0.81
CA CYS A 119 -6.95 16.45 -0.35
C CYS A 119 -8.22 15.70 0.07
N PRO A 120 -9.32 15.82 -0.70
CA PRO A 120 -10.61 15.19 -0.35
C PRO A 120 -10.51 13.68 -0.13
N TRP A 121 -9.76 12.99 -0.99
CA TRP A 121 -9.62 11.54 -0.89
C TRP A 121 -8.95 11.10 0.43
N GLY A 122 -7.85 11.76 0.82
CA GLY A 122 -7.19 11.45 2.09
C GLY A 122 -8.01 11.89 3.30
N HIS A 123 -8.86 12.91 3.18
CA HIS A 123 -9.81 13.26 4.23
C HIS A 123 -10.82 12.14 4.47
N LYS A 124 -11.46 11.65 3.41
CA LYS A 124 -12.42 10.54 3.47
C LYS A 124 -11.76 9.27 4.03
N ALA A 125 -10.62 8.87 3.46
CA ALA A 125 -9.92 7.66 3.86
C ALA A 125 -9.45 7.70 5.32
N PHE A 126 -8.83 8.79 5.76
CA PHE A 126 -8.35 8.90 7.14
C PHE A 126 -9.49 8.99 8.15
N ALA A 127 -10.54 9.76 7.86
CA ALA A 127 -11.71 9.81 8.74
C ALA A 127 -12.37 8.42 8.89
N GLY A 128 -12.52 7.69 7.78
CA GLY A 128 -13.12 6.35 7.79
C GLY A 128 -12.27 5.28 8.48
N TYR A 129 -10.96 5.25 8.20
CA TYR A 129 -10.07 4.20 8.71
C TYR A 129 -9.44 4.51 10.08
N LEU A 130 -9.13 5.77 10.37
CA LEU A 130 -8.37 6.18 11.54
C LEU A 130 -9.21 6.95 12.57
N GLY A 131 -10.31 7.59 12.14
CA GLY A 131 -11.16 8.43 12.98
C GLY A 131 -10.89 9.93 12.80
N GLU A 132 -11.53 10.76 13.62
CA GLU A 132 -11.51 12.22 13.48
C GLU A 132 -10.31 12.90 14.16
N ASP A 133 -9.69 12.25 15.15
CA ASP A 133 -8.47 12.74 15.80
C ASP A 133 -7.26 12.46 14.90
N ARG A 134 -6.90 13.48 14.11
CA ARG A 134 -5.78 13.47 13.17
C ARG A 134 -4.43 13.66 13.84
#